data_AF-A0A1V5LKI5-F1
#
_entry.id   AF-A0A1V5LKI5-F1
#
_cell.length_a   1.000
_cell.length_b   1.000
_cell.length_c   1.000
_cell.angle_alpha   90.00
_cell.angle_beta   90.00
_cell.angle_gamma   90.00
#
_symmetry.space_group_name_H-M   'P 1'
#
loop_
_entity.id
_entity.type
_entity.pdbx_description
1 polymer ?
#
loop_
_entity_poly.entity_id
_entity_poly.type
_entity_poly.pdbx_seq_one_letter_code
_entity_poly.pdbx_strand_id
1 'polypeptide(L)' 'MWEALSRWEPRIAIDRIDVATDAAWVQVQLTYHLVATATDGVVTMTFARGAA' A
#
# COMPACT_ATOMS: atom_id res chain seq x y z
N MET A 1 2.82 5.13 -6.71
CA MET A 1 2.76 3.94 -5.83
C MET A 1 1.88 2.85 -6.42
N TRP A 2 0.62 3.14 -6.77
CA TRP A 2 -0.25 2.23 -7.55
C TRP A 2 0.48 1.63 -8.76
N GLU A 3 1.02 2.48 -9.64
CA GLU A 3 1.72 2.04 -10.86
C GLU A 3 2.94 1.14 -10.59
N ALA A 4 3.65 1.35 -9.48
CA ALA A 4 4.80 0.51 -9.14
C ALA A 4 4.35 -0.89 -8.72
N LEU A 5 3.34 -0.98 -7.85
CA LEU A 5 2.82 -2.27 -7.38
C LEU A 5 2.11 -3.03 -8.50
N SER A 6 1.30 -2.37 -9.33
CA SER A 6 0.65 -3.00 -10.48
C SER A 6 1.66 -3.56 -11.49
N ARG A 7 2.86 -2.97 -11.58
CA ARG A 7 3.92 -3.43 -12.49
C ARG A 7 4.75 -4.57 -11.91
N TRP A 8 5.11 -4.48 -10.63
CA TRP A 8 6.11 -5.38 -10.03
C TRP A 8 5.50 -6.51 -9.20
N GLU A 9 4.23 -6.40 -8.81
CA GLU A 9 3.55 -7.40 -7.98
C GLU A 9 2.21 -7.83 -8.61
N PRO A 10 2.24 -8.58 -9.74
CA PRO A 10 1.03 -8.97 -10.47
C PRO A 10 0.17 -10.01 -9.73
N ARG A 11 0.65 -10.55 -8.59
CA ARG A 11 -0.07 -11.55 -7.78
C ARG A 11 -1.14 -10.90 -6.89
N ILE A 12 -1.08 -9.58 -6.71
CA ILE A 12 -2.06 -8.83 -5.93
C ILE A 12 -2.82 -7.90 -6.86
N ALA A 13 -4.09 -7.70 -6.59
CA ALA A 13 -4.86 -6.60 -7.15
C ALA A 13 -5.28 -5.67 -6.01
N ILE A 14 -5.12 -4.38 -6.25
CA ILE A 14 -5.25 -3.35 -5.23
C ILE A 14 -6.69 -2.87 -5.21
N ASP A 15 -7.33 -2.97 -4.05
CA ASP A 15 -8.71 -2.53 -3.87
C ASP A 15 -8.76 -1.10 -3.35
N ARG A 16 -7.90 -0.77 -2.38
CA ARG A 16 -7.89 0.53 -1.70
C ARG A 16 -6.52 0.91 -1.19
N ILE A 17 -6.19 2.19 -1.31
CA ILE A 17 -5.01 2.81 -0.70
C ILE A 17 -5.49 3.96 0.17
N ASP A 18 -5.24 3.85 1.48
CA ASP A 18 -5.46 4.93 2.43
C ASP A 18 -4.12 5.53 2.85
N VAL A 19 -4.04 6.86 2.86
CA VAL A 19 -2.85 7.59 3.29
C VAL A 19 -3.21 8.45 4.48
N ALA A 20 -2.53 8.20 5.59
CA ALA A 20 -2.56 9.03 6.78
C ALA A 20 -1.20 9.70 6.93
N THR A 21 -1.17 10.99 7.30
CA THR A 21 0.07 11.72 7.55
C THR A 21 -0.01 12.40 8.90
N ASP A 22 1.09 12.35 9.62
CA ASP A 22 1.35 13.19 10.78
C ASP A 22 2.58 14.10 10.54
N ALA A 23 3.01 14.81 11.58
CA ALA A 23 4.12 15.75 11.49
C ALA A 23 5.48 15.09 11.17
N ALA A 24 5.66 13.82 11.54
CA ALA A 24 6.92 13.10 11.43
C ALA A 24 6.86 11.92 10.45
N TRP A 25 5.67 11.38 10.17
CA TRP A 25 5.47 10.16 9.41
C TRP A 25 4.35 10.26 8.38
N VAL A 26 4.51 9.45 7.33
CA VAL A 26 3.45 9.12 6.38
C VAL A 26 3.17 7.63 6.52
N GLN A 27 1.94 7.29 6.87
CA GLN A 27 1.46 5.92 6.92
C GLN A 27 0.59 5.64 5.70
N VAL A 28 0.91 4.58 4.97
CA VAL A 28 0.12 4.10 3.84
C VAL A 28 -0.41 2.72 4.16
N GLN A 29 -1.74 2.58 4.13
CA GLN A 29 -2.42 1.31 4.28
C GLN A 29 -2.95 0.86 2.92
N LEU A 30 -2.55 -0.33 2.50
CA LEU A 30 -2.94 -0.98 1.26
C LEU A 30 -3.88 -2.15 1.56
N THR A 31 -5.09 -2.11 1.04
CA THR A 31 -6.00 -3.27 0.99
C THR A 31 -5.90 -3.89 -0.40
N TYR A 32 -5.69 -5.21 -0.45
CA TYR A 32 -5.51 -5.96 -1.69
C TYR A 32 -6.14 -7.33 -1.60
N HIS A 33 -6.38 -7.95 -2.75
CA HIS A 33 -6.73 -9.36 -2.87
C HIS A 33 -5.65 -10.13 -3.62
N LEU A 34 -5.37 -11.35 -3.15
CA LEU A 34 -4.51 -12.30 -3.82
C LEU A 34 -5.26 -12.95 -4.98
N VAL A 35 -4.75 -12.74 -6.20
CA VAL A 35 -5.40 -13.22 -7.43
C VAL A 35 -5.52 -14.75 -7.45
N ALA A 36 -4.51 -15.46 -6.93
CA ALA A 36 -4.47 -16.92 -6.97
C ALA A 36 -5.41 -17.60 -5.95
N THR A 37 -5.72 -16.94 -4.83
CA THR A 37 -6.41 -17.57 -3.69
C THR A 37 -7.69 -16.85 -3.29
N ALA A 38 -8.06 -15.76 -3.98
CA ALA A 38 -9.18 -14.88 -3.64
C ALA A 38 -9.19 -14.48 -2.15
N THR A 39 -7.99 -14.27 -1.58
CA THR A 39 -7.81 -13.93 -0.17
C THR A 39 -7.50 -12.45 -0.05
N ASP A 40 -8.21 -11.76 0.83
CA ASP A 40 -7.97 -10.35 1.11
C ASP A 40 -6.85 -10.18 2.14
N GLY A 41 -6.10 -9.09 2.00
CA GLY A 41 -5.00 -8.75 2.87
C GLY A 41 -4.88 -7.24 3.07
N VAL A 42 -4.24 -6.87 4.17
CA VAL A 42 -3.90 -5.48 4.48
C VAL A 42 -2.42 -5.38 4.77
N VAL A 43 -1.75 -4.41 4.16
CA VAL A 43 -0.35 -4.07 4.43
C VAL A 43 -0.27 -2.60 4.82
N THR A 44 0.42 -2.33 5.94
CA THR A 44 0.70 -0.98 6.40
C THR A 44 2.19 -0.70 6.27
N MET A 45 2.54 0.40 5.62
CA MET A 45 3.90 0.88 5.47
C MET A 45 4.02 2.27 6.06
N THR A 46 5.11 2.52 6.79
CA THR A 46 5.37 3.80 7.43
C THR A 46 6.67 4.38 6.90
N PHE A 47 6.61 5.63 6.42
CA PHE A 47 7.73 6.36 5.87
C PHE A 47 8.03 7.56 6.76
N ALA A 48 9.29 7.79 7.07
CA ALA A 48 9.70 9.04 7.71
C ALA A 48 9.42 10.19 6.74
N ARG A 49 8.82 11.27 7.25
CA ARG A 49 8.69 12.49 6.49
C ARG A 49 10.09 13.13 6.45
N GLY A 50 10.71 13.14 5.27
CA GLY A 50 12.01 13.82 5.10
C GLY A 50 11.92 15.27 5.58
N ALA A 51 12.93 15.74 6.31
CA ALA A 51 13.05 17.15 6.66
C ALA A 51 13.13 17.97 5.35
N ALA A 52 12.22 18.93 5.21
CA ALA A 52 12.08 19.78 4.02
C ALA A 52 13.31 20.67 3.79
#